data_AF-A0A3N5W3B3-F1
#
_entry.id   AF-A0A3N5W3B3-F1
#
_cell.length_a   1.000
_cell.length_b   1.000
_cell.length_c   1.000
_cell.angle_alpha   90.00
_cell.angle_beta   90.00
_cell.angle_gamma   90.00
#
_symmetry.space_group_name_H-M   'P 1'
#
loop_
_entity.id
_entity.type
_entity.pdbx_description
1 polymer ?
#
loop_
_entity_poly.entity_id
_entity_poly.type
_entity_poly.pdbx_seq_one_letter_code
_entity_poly.pdbx_strand_id
1 'polypeptide(L)'
;MPGFIGLKDLTRTTLPVKFGTLVSPLQAMVSGDGIAQEIEVWERSLIRSRLVERRLMNPRKMRIWREGYAGVWRHNGVWDLDEKERVRLLKPHHFFEVNGRAVDFSRDYIRPFTNRYAAGIRSVDPDALIFLETDPLKPPPQWSAADAPNLVYAPHWYDATVLFLKTYSPWIGFDVHTTRIVLGAQRVQKSFARQLGRHKEYAKVHLGNVPTIIGEIGIAFDMNRGRAYRTGDYRQQVRAMDRSLRAADENLLSYTLWNYTSDNDNTHGDQWNGEDLSIFSQDVNKNPGLADIHAGGRALQAVVRPYPRATAGEPLSLSFDINRRIFIYEFRHDPAIQAPTVIFVPDYQYPNGYDAWISDGDCEIRKEEQILVYRHTNRRETHRIRITPR
;
A
#
# COMPACT_ATOMS: atom_id res chain seq x y z
N MET A 1 -11.85 -0.64 0.11
CA MET A 1 -12.56 -1.94 -0.06
C MET A 1 -14.08 -1.74 -0.18
N PRO A 2 -14.82 -2.58 -0.94
CA PRO A 2 -16.27 -2.38 -1.23
C PRO A 2 -17.24 -2.69 -0.07
N GLY A 3 -16.76 -3.21 1.07
CA GLY A 3 -17.62 -3.67 2.15
C GLY A 3 -18.56 -4.79 1.67
N PHE A 4 -19.87 -4.64 1.89
CA PHE A 4 -20.87 -5.60 1.41
C PHE A 4 -21.37 -5.34 -0.02
N ILE A 5 -21.03 -4.20 -0.63
CA ILE A 5 -21.51 -3.81 -1.96
C ILE A 5 -21.01 -4.81 -3.02
N GLY A 6 -21.94 -5.34 -3.82
CA GLY A 6 -21.68 -6.33 -4.86
C GLY A 6 -21.69 -7.79 -4.39
N LEU A 7 -21.99 -8.07 -3.11
CA LEU A 7 -22.01 -9.45 -2.60
C LEU A 7 -23.25 -10.23 -3.02
N LYS A 8 -23.05 -11.32 -3.78
CA LYS A 8 -24.11 -12.21 -4.27
C LYS A 8 -24.69 -13.15 -3.20
N ASP A 9 -23.90 -13.49 -2.18
CA ASP A 9 -24.26 -14.45 -1.13
C ASP A 9 -23.81 -13.91 0.23
N LEU A 10 -24.78 -13.64 1.10
CA LEU A 10 -24.55 -13.11 2.45
C LEU A 10 -24.26 -14.20 3.48
N THR A 11 -24.41 -15.47 3.12
CA THR A 11 -24.18 -16.62 4.01
C THR A 11 -22.74 -17.10 4.01
N ARG A 12 -21.94 -16.66 3.01
CA ARG A 12 -20.55 -17.07 2.83
C ARG A 12 -19.58 -15.94 3.16
N THR A 13 -18.37 -16.33 3.56
CA THR A 13 -17.27 -15.39 3.77
C THR A 13 -16.75 -14.90 2.41
N THR A 14 -16.25 -13.67 2.39
CA THR A 14 -15.90 -12.97 1.14
C THR A 14 -14.41 -12.97 0.83
N LEU A 15 -13.59 -13.38 1.81
CA LEU A 15 -12.14 -13.42 1.64
C LEU A 15 -11.75 -14.56 0.69
N PRO A 16 -10.94 -14.28 -0.36
CA PRO A 16 -10.52 -15.29 -1.31
C PRO A 16 -9.66 -16.38 -0.65
N VAL A 17 -9.08 -16.09 0.51
CA VAL A 17 -8.36 -17.08 1.31
C VAL A 17 -8.74 -17.00 2.78
N LYS A 18 -8.87 -18.18 3.40
CA LYS A 18 -9.31 -18.35 4.77
C LYS A 18 -8.16 -18.10 5.76
N PHE A 19 -8.28 -17.07 6.59
CA PHE A 19 -7.32 -16.74 7.64
C PHE A 19 -7.98 -15.97 8.77
N GLY A 20 -7.56 -16.26 10.01
CA GLY A 20 -8.09 -15.63 11.21
C GLY A 20 -9.54 -16.02 11.50
N THR A 21 -10.25 -15.15 12.21
CA THR A 21 -11.68 -15.30 12.47
C THR A 21 -12.46 -14.92 11.22
N LEU A 22 -13.23 -15.86 10.68
CA LEU A 22 -14.06 -15.64 9.50
C LEU A 22 -15.54 -15.54 9.88
N VAL A 23 -16.17 -14.47 9.40
CA VAL A 23 -17.59 -14.16 9.65
C VAL A 23 -18.25 -13.86 8.31
N SER A 24 -19.35 -14.52 7.98
CA SER A 24 -20.16 -14.14 6.82
C SER A 24 -20.88 -12.82 7.06
N PRO A 25 -21.28 -12.06 6.01
CA PRO A 25 -22.07 -10.85 6.19
C PRO A 25 -23.30 -11.07 7.07
N LEU A 26 -24.07 -12.14 6.84
CA LEU A 26 -25.25 -12.45 7.65
C LEU A 26 -24.89 -12.71 9.12
N GLN A 27 -23.84 -13.49 9.40
CA GLN A 27 -23.38 -13.72 10.77
C GLN A 27 -22.97 -12.40 11.46
N ALA A 28 -22.30 -11.50 10.74
CA ALA A 28 -21.90 -10.21 11.28
C ALA A 28 -23.14 -9.34 11.64
N MET A 29 -24.15 -9.30 10.76
CA MET A 29 -25.39 -8.56 11.00
C MET A 29 -26.16 -9.11 12.20
N VAL A 30 -26.34 -10.42 12.25
CA VAL A 30 -27.09 -11.15 13.29
C VAL A 30 -26.39 -11.06 14.64
N SER A 31 -25.06 -11.21 14.65
CA SER A 31 -24.24 -11.05 15.87
C SER A 31 -24.34 -9.63 16.43
N GLY A 32 -24.38 -8.60 15.56
CA GLY A 32 -24.58 -7.21 15.98
C GLY A 32 -25.94 -6.98 16.67
N ASP A 33 -26.97 -7.75 16.31
CA ASP A 33 -28.28 -7.73 16.97
C ASP A 33 -28.35 -8.56 18.26
N GLY A 34 -27.23 -9.09 18.74
CA GLY A 34 -27.14 -9.85 19.99
C GLY A 34 -27.45 -11.33 19.87
N ILE A 35 -27.50 -11.89 18.65
CA ILE A 35 -27.73 -13.31 18.46
C ILE A 35 -26.37 -13.99 18.27
N ALA A 36 -26.02 -14.89 19.20
CA ALA A 36 -24.75 -15.61 19.16
C ALA A 36 -24.61 -16.44 17.87
N GLN A 37 -23.41 -16.48 17.29
CA GLN A 37 -23.12 -17.16 16.02
C GLN A 37 -21.94 -18.11 16.16
N GLU A 38 -22.06 -19.34 15.64
CA GLU A 38 -20.90 -20.22 15.49
C GLU A 38 -20.04 -19.74 14.30
N ILE A 39 -18.78 -19.42 14.57
CA ILE A 39 -17.82 -18.90 13.59
C ILE A 39 -16.61 -19.83 13.50
N GLU A 40 -15.93 -19.77 12.36
CA GLU A 40 -14.73 -20.55 12.10
C GLU A 40 -13.47 -19.71 12.30
N VAL A 41 -12.47 -20.28 12.97
CA VAL A 41 -11.12 -19.69 13.09
C VAL A 41 -10.15 -20.53 12.27
N TRP A 42 -9.43 -19.87 11.37
CA TRP A 42 -8.52 -20.51 10.42
C TRP A 42 -7.08 -20.01 10.63
N GLU A 43 -6.14 -20.94 10.60
CA GLU A 43 -4.71 -20.62 10.45
C GLU A 43 -4.30 -20.75 8.99
N ARG A 44 -3.32 -19.93 8.57
CA ARG A 44 -2.79 -19.99 7.22
C ARG A 44 -1.27 -20.09 7.22
N SER A 45 -0.77 -21.03 6.43
CA SER A 45 0.61 -21.06 5.95
C SER A 45 0.67 -20.54 4.50
N LEU A 46 1.88 -20.45 3.94
CA LEU A 46 2.08 -20.05 2.54
C LEU A 46 1.20 -20.83 1.54
N ILE A 47 0.93 -22.11 1.80
CA ILE A 47 0.32 -23.03 0.83
C ILE A 47 -1.08 -23.49 1.26
N ARG A 48 -1.40 -23.50 2.56
CA ARG A 48 -2.64 -24.10 3.06
C ARG A 48 -3.31 -23.27 4.14
N SER A 49 -4.64 -23.22 4.07
CA SER A 49 -5.50 -22.78 5.18
C SER A 49 -6.02 -24.00 5.93
N ARG A 50 -6.04 -23.95 7.27
CA ARG A 50 -6.51 -25.02 8.14
C ARG A 50 -7.50 -24.46 9.15
N LEU A 51 -8.68 -25.09 9.26
CA LEU A 51 -9.63 -24.82 10.35
C LEU A 51 -8.99 -25.29 11.66
N VAL A 52 -8.90 -24.41 12.64
CA VAL A 52 -8.30 -24.73 13.94
C VAL A 52 -9.30 -24.74 15.07
N GLU A 53 -10.37 -23.95 14.96
CA GLU A 53 -11.37 -23.82 16.01
C GLU A 53 -12.73 -23.47 15.40
N ARG A 54 -13.79 -23.99 16.01
CA ARG A 54 -15.15 -23.45 15.90
C ARG A 54 -15.49 -22.81 17.24
N ARG A 55 -15.90 -21.54 17.20
CA ARG A 55 -16.12 -20.75 18.41
C ARG A 55 -17.48 -20.08 18.35
N LEU A 56 -18.13 -19.98 19.51
CA LEU A 56 -19.34 -19.17 19.64
C LEU A 56 -18.96 -17.68 19.79
N MET A 57 -19.29 -16.88 18.77
CA MET A 57 -19.17 -15.42 18.79
C MET A 57 -20.35 -14.82 19.56
N ASN A 58 -20.06 -13.78 20.34
CA ASN A 58 -21.04 -13.03 21.13
C ASN A 58 -21.90 -13.90 22.09
N PRO A 59 -21.29 -14.77 22.93
CA PRO A 59 -22.03 -15.66 23.83
C PRO A 59 -22.88 -14.91 24.86
N ARG A 60 -22.51 -13.66 25.17
CA ARG A 60 -23.24 -12.78 26.10
C ARG A 60 -24.42 -12.04 25.46
N LYS A 61 -24.71 -12.30 24.18
CA LYS A 61 -25.84 -11.70 23.45
C LYS A 61 -25.84 -10.17 23.46
N MET A 62 -24.65 -9.57 23.45
CA MET A 62 -24.48 -8.12 23.48
C MET A 62 -24.94 -7.51 22.16
N ARG A 63 -25.75 -6.46 22.23
CA ARG A 63 -26.17 -5.72 21.03
C ARG A 63 -25.23 -4.53 20.82
N ILE A 64 -24.86 -4.26 19.56
CA ILE A 64 -24.14 -3.02 19.20
C ILE A 64 -25.11 -1.84 19.00
N TRP A 65 -26.42 -2.15 18.95
CA TRP A 65 -27.50 -1.19 18.74
C TRP A 65 -28.08 -0.72 20.06
N ARG A 66 -28.53 0.53 20.11
CA ARG A 66 -29.22 1.10 21.27
C ARG A 66 -30.52 0.33 21.57
N GLU A 67 -30.91 0.33 22.83
CA GLU A 67 -32.19 -0.23 23.27
C GLU A 67 -33.36 0.40 22.49
N GLY A 68 -34.36 -0.42 22.13
CA GLY A 68 -35.49 0.01 21.30
C GLY A 68 -35.22 0.05 19.79
N TYR A 69 -33.97 -0.05 19.34
CA TYR A 69 -33.63 -0.05 17.91
C TYR A 69 -33.24 -1.46 17.44
N ALA A 70 -33.81 -1.89 16.32
CA ALA A 70 -33.31 -3.05 15.58
C ALA A 70 -32.03 -2.68 14.84
N GLY A 71 -31.17 -3.67 14.55
CA GLY A 71 -30.03 -3.43 13.68
C GLY A 71 -30.45 -2.97 12.30
N VAL A 72 -29.63 -2.10 11.71
CA VAL A 72 -29.96 -1.41 10.44
C VAL A 72 -30.35 -2.39 9.33
N TRP A 73 -29.73 -3.57 9.30
CA TRP A 73 -30.01 -4.60 8.29
C TRP A 73 -31.32 -5.35 8.53
N ARG A 74 -31.67 -5.60 9.80
CA ARG A 74 -32.98 -6.15 10.15
C ARG A 74 -34.09 -5.15 9.86
N HIS A 75 -33.88 -3.88 10.20
CA HIS A 75 -34.81 -2.78 9.88
C HIS A 75 -35.03 -2.61 8.37
N ASN A 76 -33.99 -2.80 7.55
CA ASN A 76 -34.10 -2.79 6.09
C ASN A 76 -34.69 -4.10 5.49
N GLY A 77 -35.09 -5.05 6.35
CA GLY A 77 -35.67 -6.33 5.95
C GLY A 77 -34.68 -7.22 5.21
N VAL A 78 -33.37 -7.12 5.48
CA VAL A 78 -32.36 -8.00 4.88
C VAL A 78 -32.51 -9.42 5.42
N TRP A 79 -32.75 -9.53 6.72
CA TRP A 79 -32.97 -10.77 7.44
C TRP A 79 -33.95 -10.51 8.60
N ASP A 80 -34.58 -11.57 9.11
CA ASP A 80 -35.39 -11.53 10.33
C ASP A 80 -35.41 -12.91 11.02
N LEU A 81 -36.17 -13.06 12.10
CA LEU A 81 -36.48 -14.33 12.73
C LEU A 81 -37.75 -14.94 12.14
N ASP A 82 -37.77 -16.25 11.95
CA ASP A 82 -38.99 -16.99 11.64
C ASP A 82 -39.86 -17.23 12.89
N GLU A 83 -41.01 -17.87 12.72
CA GLU A 83 -41.96 -18.20 13.80
C GLU A 83 -41.34 -19.07 14.92
N LYS A 84 -40.19 -19.71 14.65
CA LYS A 84 -39.47 -20.58 15.59
C LYS A 84 -38.20 -19.90 16.11
N GLU A 85 -38.13 -18.57 16.01
CA GLU A 85 -37.01 -17.71 16.42
C GLU A 85 -35.68 -18.05 15.72
N ARG A 86 -35.73 -18.60 14.50
CA ARG A 86 -34.52 -18.92 13.71
C ARG A 86 -34.23 -17.81 12.73
N VAL A 87 -32.95 -17.52 12.54
CA VAL A 87 -32.48 -16.54 11.56
C VAL A 87 -32.88 -16.98 10.14
N ARG A 88 -33.57 -16.09 9.43
CA ARG A 88 -33.97 -16.24 8.04
C ARG A 88 -33.48 -15.06 7.22
N LEU A 89 -32.75 -15.34 6.14
CA LEU A 89 -32.36 -14.34 5.15
C LEU A 89 -33.56 -14.03 4.23
N LEU A 90 -33.94 -12.76 4.12
CA LEU A 90 -35.13 -12.32 3.38
C LEU A 90 -34.77 -11.67 2.03
N LYS A 91 -33.69 -10.89 1.99
CA LYS A 91 -33.20 -10.23 0.76
C LYS A 91 -31.76 -10.65 0.46
N PRO A 92 -31.54 -11.84 -0.14
CA PRO A 92 -30.18 -12.36 -0.38
C PRO A 92 -29.33 -11.50 -1.30
N HIS A 93 -29.96 -10.73 -2.19
CA HIS A 93 -29.27 -9.85 -3.15
C HIS A 93 -29.28 -8.37 -2.75
N HIS A 94 -29.61 -8.04 -1.50
CA HIS A 94 -29.74 -6.65 -1.03
C HIS A 94 -28.54 -5.75 -1.38
N PHE A 95 -27.33 -6.31 -1.33
CA PHE A 95 -26.12 -5.56 -1.67
C PHE A 95 -25.59 -5.84 -3.08
N PHE A 96 -26.11 -6.85 -3.77
CA PHE A 96 -25.73 -7.17 -5.14
C PHE A 96 -26.53 -6.36 -6.15
N GLU A 97 -27.82 -6.12 -5.88
CA GLU A 97 -28.75 -5.46 -6.78
C GLU A 97 -29.45 -4.28 -6.12
N VAL A 98 -29.50 -3.16 -6.85
CA VAL A 98 -30.25 -1.96 -6.46
C VAL A 98 -31.12 -1.55 -7.64
N ASN A 99 -32.43 -1.38 -7.41
CA ASN A 99 -33.41 -1.06 -8.47
C ASN A 99 -33.38 -2.05 -9.65
N GLY A 100 -33.20 -3.35 -9.37
CA GLY A 100 -33.22 -4.41 -10.38
C GLY A 100 -31.96 -4.53 -11.25
N ARG A 101 -30.87 -3.80 -10.94
CA ARG A 101 -29.57 -3.97 -11.61
C ARG A 101 -28.47 -4.38 -10.65
N ALA A 102 -27.56 -5.22 -11.13
CA ALA A 102 -26.33 -5.51 -10.41
C ALA A 102 -25.47 -4.24 -10.26
N VAL A 103 -24.97 -4.00 -9.06
CA VAL A 103 -24.13 -2.85 -8.76
C VAL A 103 -22.64 -3.20 -8.78
N ASP A 104 -21.82 -2.24 -9.19
CA ASP A 104 -20.36 -2.28 -9.05
C ASP A 104 -19.91 -1.13 -8.14
N PHE A 105 -19.15 -1.45 -7.09
CA PHE A 105 -18.72 -0.47 -6.08
C PHE A 105 -17.95 0.71 -6.69
N SER A 106 -16.94 0.41 -7.51
CA SER A 106 -16.06 1.42 -8.07
C SER A 106 -16.83 2.32 -9.06
N ARG A 107 -17.62 1.73 -9.95
CA ARG A 107 -18.38 2.44 -10.97
C ARG A 107 -19.55 3.22 -10.39
N ASP A 108 -20.36 2.60 -9.53
CA ASP A 108 -21.66 3.14 -9.14
C ASP A 108 -21.60 3.99 -7.88
N TYR A 109 -20.54 3.88 -7.08
CA TYR A 109 -20.41 4.61 -5.82
C TYR A 109 -19.14 5.45 -5.74
N ILE A 110 -17.95 4.87 -5.98
CA ILE A 110 -16.69 5.63 -5.90
C ILE A 110 -16.63 6.72 -6.96
N ARG A 111 -16.87 6.41 -8.24
CA ARG A 111 -16.78 7.43 -9.31
C ARG A 111 -17.73 8.64 -9.09
N PRO A 112 -19.05 8.45 -8.85
CA PRO A 112 -19.93 9.57 -8.51
C PRO A 112 -19.54 10.31 -7.23
N PHE A 113 -19.08 9.59 -6.20
CA PHE A 113 -18.59 10.20 -4.96
C PHE A 113 -17.39 11.10 -5.25
N THR A 114 -16.37 10.62 -5.96
CA THR A 114 -15.17 11.37 -6.28
C THR A 114 -15.48 12.61 -7.11
N ASN A 115 -16.40 12.52 -8.08
CA ASN A 115 -16.82 13.71 -8.85
C ASN A 115 -17.44 14.78 -7.95
N ARG A 116 -18.32 14.38 -7.01
CA ARG A 116 -18.92 15.31 -6.04
C ARG A 116 -17.88 15.86 -5.05
N TYR A 117 -16.97 15.01 -4.59
CA TYR A 117 -15.88 15.38 -3.69
C TYR A 117 -14.97 16.41 -4.35
N ALA A 118 -14.54 16.16 -5.58
CA ALA A 118 -13.71 17.08 -6.36
C ALA A 118 -14.41 18.43 -6.56
N ALA A 119 -15.69 18.45 -6.91
CA ALA A 119 -16.46 19.68 -7.05
C ALA A 119 -16.56 20.45 -5.72
N GLY A 120 -16.75 19.74 -4.60
CA GLY A 120 -16.78 20.33 -3.27
C GLY A 120 -15.45 20.99 -2.88
N ILE A 121 -14.34 20.27 -3.01
CA ILE A 121 -12.99 20.79 -2.71
C ILE A 121 -12.66 21.98 -3.62
N ARG A 122 -12.93 21.86 -4.93
CA ARG A 122 -12.60 22.90 -5.92
C ARG A 122 -13.50 24.12 -5.92
N SER A 123 -14.61 24.08 -5.17
CA SER A 123 -15.35 25.30 -4.85
C SER A 123 -14.56 26.25 -3.92
N VAL A 124 -13.51 25.74 -3.25
CA VAL A 124 -12.63 26.50 -2.36
C VAL A 124 -11.21 26.60 -2.91
N ASP A 125 -10.66 25.49 -3.43
CA ASP A 125 -9.33 25.43 -4.06
C ASP A 125 -9.43 24.87 -5.49
N PRO A 126 -9.59 25.74 -6.51
CA PRO A 126 -9.79 25.31 -7.90
C PRO A 126 -8.69 24.41 -8.48
N ASP A 127 -7.46 24.52 -7.96
CA ASP A 127 -6.28 23.85 -8.49
C ASP A 127 -5.95 22.53 -7.75
N ALA A 128 -6.72 22.20 -6.70
CA ALA A 128 -6.49 21.01 -5.89
C ALA A 128 -6.42 19.71 -6.73
N LEU A 129 -5.33 18.97 -6.53
CA LEU A 129 -5.17 17.60 -7.00
C LEU A 129 -6.05 16.67 -6.17
N ILE A 130 -6.81 15.81 -6.84
CA ILE A 130 -7.68 14.84 -6.16
C ILE A 130 -7.08 13.45 -6.29
N PHE A 131 -6.67 12.88 -5.17
CA PHE A 131 -6.08 11.55 -5.10
C PHE A 131 -7.19 10.51 -5.06
N LEU A 132 -7.20 9.61 -6.04
CA LEU A 132 -8.21 8.57 -6.22
C LEU A 132 -7.65 7.21 -5.80
N GLU A 133 -8.27 6.62 -4.79
CA GLU A 133 -8.17 5.19 -4.48
C GLU A 133 -9.45 4.47 -4.94
N THR A 134 -9.33 3.20 -5.32
CA THR A 134 -10.46 2.35 -5.71
C THR A 134 -10.36 0.98 -5.05
N ASP A 135 -11.23 0.03 -5.41
CA ASP A 135 -11.08 -1.36 -4.96
C ASP A 135 -9.67 -1.90 -5.28
N PRO A 136 -8.88 -2.32 -4.27
CA PRO A 136 -7.48 -2.72 -4.48
C PRO A 136 -7.33 -4.01 -5.28
N LEU A 137 -8.40 -4.79 -5.44
CA LEU A 137 -8.39 -6.07 -6.15
C LEU A 137 -8.93 -5.99 -7.57
N LYS A 138 -9.43 -4.82 -7.98
CA LYS A 138 -10.04 -4.62 -9.31
C LYS A 138 -9.41 -3.42 -10.02
N PRO A 139 -9.51 -3.35 -11.35
CA PRO A 139 -9.21 -2.13 -12.08
C PRO A 139 -10.07 -0.96 -11.56
N PRO A 140 -9.57 0.29 -11.61
CA PRO A 140 -10.39 1.46 -11.35
C PRO A 140 -11.51 1.59 -12.41
N PRO A 141 -12.59 2.34 -12.13
CA PRO A 141 -13.68 2.50 -13.08
C PRO A 141 -13.22 3.35 -14.28
N GLN A 142 -13.92 3.22 -15.41
CA GLN A 142 -13.63 4.05 -16.58
C GLN A 142 -13.97 5.51 -16.30
N TRP A 143 -12.95 6.36 -16.36
CA TRP A 143 -13.04 7.82 -16.33
C TRP A 143 -13.16 8.36 -17.76
N SER A 144 -13.92 9.44 -17.89
CA SER A 144 -14.19 10.13 -19.15
C SER A 144 -13.94 11.63 -19.00
N ALA A 145 -13.97 12.37 -20.11
CA ALA A 145 -13.83 13.82 -20.08
C ALA A 145 -14.97 14.55 -19.34
N ALA A 146 -16.09 13.87 -19.08
CA ALA A 146 -17.20 14.41 -18.29
C ALA A 146 -16.98 14.29 -16.77
N ASP A 147 -15.97 13.53 -16.34
CA ASP A 147 -15.62 13.38 -14.94
C ASP A 147 -14.59 14.42 -14.50
N ALA A 148 -14.35 14.50 -13.19
CA ALA A 148 -13.42 15.45 -12.60
C ALA A 148 -12.00 15.29 -13.19
N PRO A 149 -11.39 16.39 -13.71
CA PRO A 149 -10.01 16.40 -14.17
C PRO A 149 -9.04 16.51 -12.98
N ASN A 150 -7.73 16.68 -13.25
CA ASN A 150 -6.68 16.91 -12.25
C ASN A 150 -6.68 15.86 -11.13
N LEU A 151 -6.75 14.59 -11.53
CA LEU A 151 -6.66 13.45 -10.63
C LEU A 151 -5.23 12.94 -10.50
N VAL A 152 -4.95 12.26 -9.39
CA VAL A 152 -3.78 11.41 -9.20
C VAL A 152 -4.28 10.03 -8.79
N TYR A 153 -3.85 8.97 -9.47
CA TYR A 153 -4.19 7.61 -9.07
C TYR A 153 -3.30 7.18 -7.90
N ALA A 154 -3.90 6.80 -6.77
CA ALA A 154 -3.21 6.55 -5.52
C ALA A 154 -3.49 5.14 -4.92
N PRO A 155 -3.26 4.04 -5.66
CA PRO A 155 -3.51 2.69 -5.14
C PRO A 155 -2.47 2.28 -4.10
N HIS A 156 -2.81 1.29 -3.26
CA HIS A 156 -1.88 0.70 -2.31
C HIS A 156 -1.26 -0.56 -2.88
N TRP A 157 -0.02 -0.86 -2.50
CA TRP A 157 0.63 -2.10 -2.86
C TRP A 157 1.46 -2.63 -1.70
N TYR A 158 1.27 -3.91 -1.38
CA TYR A 158 2.05 -4.60 -0.36
C TYR A 158 2.50 -5.97 -0.85
N ASP A 159 3.67 -6.40 -0.38
CA ASP A 159 4.05 -7.80 -0.44
C ASP A 159 3.11 -8.61 0.46
N ALA A 160 2.13 -9.27 -0.16
CA ALA A 160 1.11 -10.04 0.56
C ALA A 160 1.71 -11.14 1.46
N THR A 161 2.87 -11.70 1.13
CA THR A 161 3.53 -12.70 1.99
C THR A 161 3.99 -12.05 3.28
N VAL A 162 4.69 -10.93 3.17
CA VAL A 162 5.25 -10.20 4.31
C VAL A 162 4.14 -9.59 5.15
N LEU A 163 3.14 -8.97 4.52
CA LEU A 163 2.03 -8.31 5.21
C LEU A 163 1.17 -9.31 6.00
N PHE A 164 0.70 -10.39 5.37
CA PHE A 164 -0.27 -11.29 6.00
C PHE A 164 0.38 -12.38 6.86
N LEU A 165 1.49 -12.95 6.41
CA LEU A 165 2.13 -14.06 7.12
C LEU A 165 3.20 -13.58 8.09
N LYS A 166 3.60 -12.30 8.02
CA LYS A 166 4.68 -11.74 8.84
C LYS A 166 5.96 -12.58 8.76
N THR A 167 6.28 -13.06 7.55
CA THR A 167 7.49 -13.82 7.24
C THR A 167 8.11 -13.33 5.95
N TYR A 168 9.43 -13.41 5.85
CA TYR A 168 10.18 -13.05 4.65
C TYR A 168 10.96 -14.25 4.10
N SER A 169 10.82 -14.49 2.80
CA SER A 169 11.70 -15.36 2.04
C SER A 169 12.11 -14.66 0.75
N PRO A 170 13.40 -14.58 0.41
CA PRO A 170 13.82 -14.00 -0.86
C PRO A 170 13.35 -14.82 -2.06
N TRP A 171 13.04 -16.12 -1.86
CA TRP A 171 12.71 -17.06 -2.93
C TRP A 171 11.22 -17.26 -3.15
N ILE A 172 10.38 -16.73 -2.26
CA ILE A 172 8.93 -16.94 -2.31
C ILE A 172 8.26 -15.57 -2.28
N GLY A 173 7.34 -15.37 -3.23
CA GLY A 173 6.43 -14.24 -3.28
C GLY A 173 5.03 -14.69 -3.69
N PHE A 174 4.08 -13.76 -3.66
CA PHE A 174 2.70 -14.00 -4.08
C PHE A 174 2.27 -12.90 -5.05
N ASP A 175 1.64 -13.29 -6.15
CA ASP A 175 1.08 -12.35 -7.11
C ASP A 175 -0.42 -12.25 -6.86
N VAL A 176 -0.86 -11.11 -6.30
CA VAL A 176 -2.25 -10.95 -5.84
C VAL A 176 -3.26 -10.93 -6.99
N HIS A 177 -2.84 -10.52 -8.19
CA HIS A 177 -3.72 -10.47 -9.36
C HIS A 177 -3.94 -11.84 -9.98
N THR A 178 -2.89 -12.66 -10.05
CA THR A 178 -2.99 -14.03 -10.58
C THR A 178 -3.30 -15.06 -9.51
N THR A 179 -3.27 -14.67 -8.23
CA THR A 179 -3.46 -15.53 -7.05
C THR A 179 -2.47 -16.70 -6.97
N ARG A 180 -1.25 -16.52 -7.50
CA ARG A 180 -0.24 -17.58 -7.62
C ARG A 180 0.98 -17.31 -6.74
N ILE A 181 1.56 -18.39 -6.22
CA ILE A 181 2.87 -18.38 -5.59
C ILE A 181 3.93 -18.20 -6.69
N VAL A 182 4.89 -17.32 -6.44
CA VAL A 182 6.04 -17.05 -7.31
C VAL A 182 7.29 -17.57 -6.63
N LEU A 183 8.03 -18.45 -7.32
CA LEU A 183 9.24 -19.09 -6.80
C LEU A 183 10.48 -18.59 -7.54
N GLY A 184 11.54 -18.29 -6.79
CA GLY A 184 12.83 -17.79 -7.28
C GLY A 184 12.98 -16.28 -7.14
N ALA A 185 14.08 -15.81 -6.54
CA ALA A 185 14.26 -14.40 -6.19
C ALA A 185 14.09 -13.44 -7.37
N GLN A 186 14.67 -13.77 -8.54
CA GLN A 186 14.52 -12.96 -9.74
C GLN A 186 13.07 -12.94 -10.26
N ARG A 187 12.36 -14.07 -10.16
CA ARG A 187 10.96 -14.17 -10.60
C ARG A 187 10.04 -13.41 -9.65
N VAL A 188 10.32 -13.44 -8.35
CA VAL A 188 9.62 -12.62 -7.35
C VAL A 188 9.81 -11.14 -7.64
N GLN A 189 11.04 -10.68 -7.88
CA GLN A 189 11.31 -9.29 -8.24
C GLN A 189 10.52 -8.86 -9.49
N LYS A 190 10.60 -9.65 -10.57
CA LYS A 190 9.86 -9.38 -11.81
C LYS A 190 8.34 -9.38 -11.60
N SER A 191 7.83 -10.26 -10.74
CA SER A 191 6.41 -10.26 -10.39
C SER A 191 6.03 -8.98 -9.66
N PHE A 192 6.80 -8.54 -8.67
CA PHE A 192 6.48 -7.32 -7.91
C PHE A 192 6.54 -6.09 -8.81
N ALA A 193 7.58 -5.97 -9.65
CA ALA A 193 7.68 -4.90 -10.63
C ALA A 193 6.49 -4.90 -11.60
N ARG A 194 6.04 -6.07 -12.08
CA ARG A 194 4.84 -6.17 -12.93
C ARG A 194 3.56 -5.79 -12.20
N GLN A 195 3.42 -6.15 -10.93
CA GLN A 195 2.25 -5.79 -10.13
C GLN A 195 2.17 -4.27 -9.94
N LEU A 196 3.29 -3.63 -9.57
CA LEU A 196 3.38 -2.18 -9.44
C LEU A 196 3.15 -1.46 -10.78
N GLY A 197 3.79 -1.92 -11.86
CA GLY A 197 3.62 -1.36 -13.20
C GLY A 197 2.21 -1.46 -13.75
N ARG A 198 1.41 -2.44 -13.28
CA ARG A 198 0.01 -2.57 -13.65
C ARG A 198 -0.84 -1.38 -13.20
N HIS A 199 -0.48 -0.71 -12.10
CA HIS A 199 -1.18 0.50 -11.68
C HIS A 199 -1.00 1.65 -12.68
N LYS A 200 0.20 1.80 -13.27
CA LYS A 200 0.43 2.76 -14.37
C LYS A 200 -0.41 2.42 -15.60
N GLU A 201 -0.49 1.14 -15.94
CA GLU A 201 -1.32 0.68 -17.06
C GLU A 201 -2.82 0.96 -16.81
N TYR A 202 -3.28 0.74 -15.58
CA TYR A 202 -4.65 1.10 -15.20
C TYR A 202 -4.90 2.60 -15.30
N ALA A 203 -3.96 3.45 -14.84
CA ALA A 203 -4.10 4.90 -15.00
C ALA A 203 -4.20 5.28 -16.49
N LYS A 204 -3.37 4.68 -17.34
CA LYS A 204 -3.37 4.90 -18.80
C LYS A 204 -4.69 4.51 -19.47
N VAL A 205 -5.19 3.31 -19.19
CA VAL A 205 -6.37 2.75 -19.89
C VAL A 205 -7.68 3.28 -19.31
N HIS A 206 -7.78 3.43 -18.00
CA HIS A 206 -9.04 3.72 -17.33
C HIS A 206 -9.18 5.15 -16.86
N LEU A 207 -8.07 5.85 -16.57
CA LEU A 207 -8.11 7.14 -15.89
C LEU A 207 -7.52 8.30 -16.72
N GLY A 208 -7.40 8.12 -18.04
CA GLY A 208 -6.89 9.18 -18.92
C GLY A 208 -5.39 9.46 -18.75
N ASN A 209 -4.62 8.45 -18.33
CA ASN A 209 -3.16 8.54 -18.14
C ASN A 209 -2.71 9.58 -17.10
N VAL A 210 -3.49 9.71 -16.02
CA VAL A 210 -3.14 10.55 -14.87
C VAL A 210 -1.87 10.08 -14.15
N PRO A 211 -1.17 10.97 -13.41
CA PRO A 211 -0.05 10.57 -12.56
C PRO A 211 -0.45 9.45 -11.58
N THR A 212 0.51 8.56 -11.28
CA THR A 212 0.31 7.45 -10.34
C THR A 212 1.31 7.53 -9.22
N ILE A 213 0.81 7.50 -7.97
CA ILE A 213 1.60 7.34 -6.75
C ILE A 213 1.13 6.07 -6.05
N ILE A 214 2.03 5.29 -5.48
CA ILE A 214 1.62 4.21 -4.58
C ILE A 214 1.30 4.82 -3.22
N GLY A 215 0.01 4.97 -2.92
CA GLY A 215 -0.50 5.65 -1.73
C GLY A 215 -0.10 4.97 -0.42
N GLU A 216 0.17 3.67 -0.46
CA GLU A 216 0.80 2.97 0.66
C GLU A 216 1.67 1.81 0.18
N ILE A 217 2.86 1.71 0.77
CA ILE A 217 3.76 0.56 0.65
C ILE A 217 4.53 0.38 1.95
N GLY A 218 4.83 -0.85 2.33
CA GLY A 218 5.55 -1.10 3.57
C GLY A 218 5.73 -2.58 3.88
N ILE A 219 6.17 -2.85 5.11
CA ILE A 219 6.34 -4.20 5.65
C ILE A 219 5.94 -4.21 7.12
N ALA A 220 5.47 -5.36 7.60
CA ALA A 220 5.34 -5.58 9.03
C ALA A 220 6.73 -5.72 9.67
N PHE A 221 7.03 -4.93 10.71
CA PHE A 221 8.30 -5.01 11.44
C PHE A 221 8.32 -6.16 12.45
N ASP A 222 7.15 -6.59 12.93
CA ASP A 222 6.97 -7.69 13.88
C ASP A 222 7.10 -9.09 13.24
N MET A 223 7.71 -9.13 12.05
CA MET A 223 8.06 -10.35 11.33
C MET A 223 8.73 -11.39 12.23
N ASN A 224 8.38 -12.66 11.98
CA ASN A 224 8.88 -13.81 12.72
C ASN A 224 8.67 -13.67 14.24
N ARG A 225 7.48 -13.20 14.64
CA ARG A 225 7.09 -12.97 16.05
C ARG A 225 8.03 -11.98 16.75
N GLY A 226 8.34 -10.87 16.09
CA GLY A 226 9.22 -9.82 16.60
C GLY A 226 10.64 -10.29 16.91
N ARG A 227 11.20 -11.26 16.14
CA ARG A 227 12.55 -11.78 16.40
C ARG A 227 13.59 -10.65 16.47
N ALA A 228 13.48 -9.68 15.57
CA ALA A 228 14.39 -8.53 15.50
C ALA A 228 14.40 -7.70 16.79
N TYR A 229 13.30 -7.69 17.56
CA TYR A 229 13.16 -6.88 18.77
C TYR A 229 14.04 -7.43 19.90
N ARG A 230 14.17 -8.75 19.94
CA ARG A 230 15.03 -9.44 20.91
C ARG A 230 16.49 -9.46 20.48
N THR A 231 16.78 -9.50 19.19
CA THR A 231 18.15 -9.67 18.68
C THR A 231 18.81 -8.39 18.19
N GLY A 232 18.05 -7.31 17.99
CA GLY A 232 18.50 -6.09 17.31
C GLY A 232 18.82 -6.29 15.82
N ASP A 233 18.47 -7.45 15.24
CA ASP A 233 18.84 -7.82 13.87
C ASP A 233 17.67 -7.63 12.91
N TYR A 234 17.62 -6.45 12.28
CA TYR A 234 16.60 -6.05 11.32
C TYR A 234 16.95 -6.39 9.86
N ARG A 235 17.95 -7.25 9.59
CA ARG A 235 18.38 -7.55 8.21
C ARG A 235 17.27 -8.13 7.34
N GLN A 236 16.32 -8.87 7.91
CA GLN A 236 15.16 -9.37 7.15
C GLN A 236 14.21 -8.25 6.76
N GLN A 237 13.94 -7.31 7.66
CA GLN A 237 13.14 -6.11 7.44
C GLN A 237 13.77 -5.24 6.35
N VAL A 238 15.08 -4.99 6.42
CA VAL A 238 15.83 -4.27 5.37
C VAL A 238 15.65 -4.95 4.01
N ARG A 239 15.84 -6.28 3.93
CA ARG A 239 15.71 -7.03 2.67
C ARG A 239 14.29 -7.06 2.12
N ALA A 240 13.28 -7.18 2.99
CA ALA A 240 11.88 -7.17 2.60
C ALA A 240 11.47 -5.79 2.06
N MET A 241 11.82 -4.72 2.78
CA MET A 241 11.57 -3.35 2.35
C MET A 241 12.28 -3.05 1.02
N ASP A 242 13.57 -3.35 0.91
CA ASP A 242 14.34 -3.10 -0.32
C ASP A 242 13.78 -3.83 -1.54
N ARG A 243 13.27 -5.07 -1.37
CA ARG A 243 12.61 -5.79 -2.47
C ARG A 243 11.40 -5.06 -3.02
N SER A 244 10.56 -4.51 -2.13
CA SER A 244 9.39 -3.72 -2.48
C SER A 244 9.80 -2.40 -3.16
N LEU A 245 10.73 -1.66 -2.57
CA LEU A 245 11.15 -0.36 -3.09
C LEU A 245 11.89 -0.45 -4.43
N ARG A 246 12.74 -1.46 -4.63
CA ARG A 246 13.35 -1.71 -5.95
C ARG A 246 12.31 -1.98 -7.04
N ALA A 247 11.20 -2.63 -6.71
CA ALA A 247 10.13 -2.86 -7.67
C ALA A 247 9.37 -1.57 -8.02
N ALA A 248 9.29 -0.61 -7.10
CA ALA A 248 8.78 0.73 -7.37
C ALA A 248 9.76 1.56 -8.23
N ASP A 249 11.05 1.51 -7.89
CA ASP A 249 12.15 2.13 -8.64
C ASP A 249 12.16 1.66 -10.11
N GLU A 250 12.02 0.34 -10.35
CA GLU A 250 11.93 -0.27 -11.70
C GLU A 250 10.77 0.28 -12.54
N ASN A 251 9.75 0.87 -11.91
CA ASN A 251 8.60 1.47 -12.57
C ASN A 251 8.60 3.00 -12.55
N LEU A 252 9.61 3.63 -11.94
CA LEU A 252 9.68 5.08 -11.71
C LEU A 252 8.44 5.60 -10.97
N LEU A 253 7.94 4.82 -10.00
CA LEU A 253 6.77 5.17 -9.21
C LEU A 253 7.18 5.94 -7.96
N SER A 254 6.53 7.07 -7.71
CA SER A 254 6.50 7.67 -6.38
C SER A 254 5.68 6.79 -5.43
N TYR A 255 5.99 6.85 -4.14
CA TYR A 255 5.28 6.08 -3.12
C TYR A 255 5.31 6.77 -1.76
N THR A 256 4.35 6.42 -0.92
CA THR A 256 4.27 6.82 0.49
C THR A 256 4.40 5.59 1.35
N LEU A 257 5.37 5.61 2.27
CA LEU A 257 5.60 4.50 3.19
C LEU A 257 4.50 4.48 4.25
N TRP A 258 3.90 3.31 4.47
CA TRP A 258 3.10 3.05 5.66
C TRP A 258 4.04 2.44 6.71
N ASN A 259 4.38 3.16 7.77
CA ASN A 259 4.02 4.56 8.08
C ASN A 259 5.14 5.24 8.90
N TYR A 260 4.87 6.41 9.46
CA TYR A 260 5.65 6.99 10.54
C TYR A 260 4.72 7.25 11.73
N THR A 261 4.92 6.51 12.80
CA THR A 261 4.18 6.63 14.06
C THR A 261 5.16 6.94 15.17
N SER A 262 5.11 8.18 15.69
CA SER A 262 6.09 8.71 16.65
C SER A 262 6.04 8.05 18.04
N ASP A 263 4.91 7.43 18.38
CA ASP A 263 4.67 6.68 19.60
C ASP A 263 4.61 5.16 19.37
N ASN A 264 5.14 4.69 18.23
CA ASN A 264 5.30 3.25 18.00
C ASN A 264 6.23 2.63 19.06
N ASP A 265 5.82 1.48 19.56
CA ASP A 265 6.60 0.63 20.45
C ASP A 265 6.59 -0.84 19.95
N ASN A 266 7.54 -1.66 20.40
CA ASN A 266 7.65 -3.06 19.99
C ASN A 266 6.61 -3.99 20.65
N THR A 267 5.75 -3.47 21.54
CA THR A 267 4.72 -4.22 22.27
C THR A 267 3.36 -4.14 21.57
N HIS A 268 2.94 -2.95 21.17
CA HIS A 268 1.66 -2.62 20.57
C HIS A 268 1.78 -2.21 19.09
N GLY A 269 3.00 -1.97 18.61
CA GLY A 269 3.26 -1.52 17.25
C GLY A 269 2.84 -0.08 17.05
N ASP A 270 2.06 0.20 16.00
CA ASP A 270 1.65 1.53 15.56
C ASP A 270 0.53 2.14 16.43
N GLN A 271 0.26 1.57 17.62
CA GLN A 271 -0.81 1.96 18.55
C GLN A 271 -2.23 1.88 17.94
N TRP A 272 -2.36 1.25 16.78
CA TRP A 272 -3.59 1.17 16.00
C TRP A 272 -3.74 -0.22 15.39
N ASN A 273 -4.91 -0.85 15.61
CA ASN A 273 -5.30 -2.14 15.03
C ASN A 273 -4.33 -3.32 15.25
N GLY A 274 -3.33 -3.20 16.13
CA GLY A 274 -2.25 -4.18 16.29
C GLY A 274 -1.33 -4.28 15.07
N GLU A 275 -1.32 -3.23 14.24
CA GLU A 275 -0.36 -3.05 13.16
C GLU A 275 1.01 -2.67 13.70
N ASP A 276 2.07 -2.97 12.94
CA ASP A 276 3.44 -2.59 13.29
C ASP A 276 4.25 -2.39 12.00
N LEU A 277 3.93 -1.32 11.27
CA LEU A 277 4.47 -1.01 9.95
C LEU A 277 5.36 0.25 9.97
N SER A 278 5.39 1.01 11.08
CA SER A 278 6.15 2.25 11.19
C SER A 278 7.64 2.10 10.85
N ILE A 279 8.23 3.05 10.13
CA ILE A 279 9.68 3.10 9.96
C ILE A 279 10.40 3.60 11.23
N PHE A 280 9.68 3.81 12.33
CA PHE A 280 10.21 4.29 13.59
C PHE A 280 9.68 3.45 14.77
N SER A 281 10.50 3.29 15.81
CA SER A 281 10.07 2.77 17.11
C SER A 281 10.94 3.35 18.23
N GLN A 282 10.32 3.72 19.35
CA GLN A 282 11.05 4.26 20.51
C GLN A 282 12.05 3.24 21.08
N ASP A 283 11.72 1.95 21.03
CA ASP A 283 12.58 0.87 21.54
C ASP A 283 13.86 0.66 20.70
N VAL A 284 13.88 1.16 19.47
CA VAL A 284 15.07 1.14 18.61
C VAL A 284 15.98 2.34 18.86
N ASN A 285 15.46 3.40 19.51
CA ASN A 285 16.23 4.57 19.87
C ASN A 285 17.15 4.27 21.07
N LYS A 286 18.36 3.80 20.78
CA LYS A 286 19.35 3.44 21.81
C LYS A 286 19.97 4.64 22.51
N ASN A 287 19.87 5.84 21.95
CA ASN A 287 20.56 7.05 22.44
C ASN A 287 19.66 8.30 22.32
N PRO A 288 18.58 8.41 23.10
CA PRO A 288 17.63 9.51 22.98
C PRO A 288 18.21 10.90 23.31
N GLY A 289 19.40 10.96 23.92
CA GLY A 289 20.11 12.21 24.26
C GLY A 289 21.14 12.68 23.22
N LEU A 290 21.41 11.91 22.16
CA LEU A 290 22.26 12.35 21.05
C LEU A 290 21.37 12.90 19.93
N ALA A 291 21.79 14.02 19.32
CA ALA A 291 21.14 14.59 18.14
C ALA A 291 21.43 13.74 16.89
N ASP A 292 20.96 12.49 16.90
CA ASP A 292 20.99 11.59 15.75
C ASP A 292 19.59 11.55 15.11
N ILE A 293 19.48 12.14 13.92
CA ILE A 293 18.22 12.18 13.15
C ILE A 293 17.75 10.79 12.71
N HIS A 294 18.61 9.77 12.79
CA HIS A 294 18.31 8.38 12.43
C HIS A 294 17.94 7.53 13.65
N ALA A 295 18.00 8.09 14.85
CA ALA A 295 17.67 7.39 16.08
C ALA A 295 16.22 6.88 16.06
N GLY A 296 16.02 5.61 16.45
CA GLY A 296 14.71 4.95 16.41
C GLY A 296 14.26 4.49 15.02
N GLY A 297 15.01 4.83 13.96
CA GLY A 297 14.68 4.42 12.61
C GLY A 297 14.84 2.91 12.39
N ARG A 298 13.88 2.33 11.68
CA ARG A 298 13.80 0.90 11.34
C ARG A 298 13.95 0.74 9.83
N ALA A 299 14.81 -0.21 9.42
CA ALA A 299 15.12 -0.50 8.02
C ALA A 299 15.59 0.73 7.19
N LEU A 300 16.21 1.74 7.81
CA LEU A 300 16.68 2.95 7.14
C LEU A 300 17.64 2.69 5.97
N GLN A 301 18.42 1.60 6.00
CA GLN A 301 19.25 1.16 4.87
C GLN A 301 18.46 0.93 3.58
N ALA A 302 17.21 0.49 3.68
CA ALA A 302 16.33 0.34 2.54
C ALA A 302 15.54 1.62 2.25
N VAL A 303 15.11 2.36 3.28
CA VAL A 303 14.20 3.51 3.18
C VAL A 303 14.91 4.80 2.72
N VAL A 304 16.09 5.09 3.27
CA VAL A 304 16.84 6.32 2.99
C VAL A 304 17.70 6.11 1.73
N ARG A 305 17.12 6.36 0.56
CA ARG A 305 17.73 6.08 -0.76
C ARG A 305 17.98 7.38 -1.53
N PRO A 306 19.00 7.44 -2.40
CA PRO A 306 19.10 8.51 -3.39
C PRO A 306 17.95 8.42 -4.41
N TYR A 307 17.42 9.56 -4.82
CA TYR A 307 16.35 9.65 -5.82
C TYR A 307 16.31 11.04 -6.49
N PRO A 308 15.84 11.15 -7.75
CA PRO A 308 15.61 12.43 -8.40
C PRO A 308 14.42 13.14 -7.75
N ARG A 309 14.67 14.27 -7.08
CA ARG A 309 13.62 15.14 -6.52
C ARG A 309 12.89 15.90 -7.63
N ALA A 310 13.64 16.30 -8.65
CA ALA A 310 13.14 16.95 -9.85
C ALA A 310 14.03 16.59 -11.03
N THR A 311 13.42 16.35 -12.20
CA THR A 311 14.13 15.98 -13.43
C THR A 311 13.79 16.98 -14.52
N ALA A 312 14.81 17.46 -15.23
CA ALA A 312 14.66 18.35 -16.38
C ALA A 312 14.20 17.58 -17.65
N GLY A 313 13.12 16.81 -17.54
CA GLY A 313 12.58 16.00 -18.63
C GLY A 313 11.94 14.69 -18.14
N GLU A 314 11.96 13.67 -18.99
CA GLU A 314 11.31 12.38 -18.76
C GLU A 314 12.27 11.38 -18.09
N PRO A 315 11.97 10.90 -16.86
CA PRO A 315 12.69 9.77 -16.26
C PRO A 315 12.58 8.50 -17.12
N LEU A 316 13.71 7.83 -17.39
CA LEU A 316 13.75 6.62 -18.22
C LEU A 316 14.09 5.36 -17.43
N SER A 317 15.03 5.45 -16.49
CA SER A 317 15.40 4.31 -15.63
C SER A 317 15.99 4.79 -14.30
N LEU A 318 15.75 4.02 -13.24
CA LEU A 318 16.30 4.26 -11.90
C LEU A 318 16.67 2.94 -11.26
N SER A 319 17.84 2.88 -10.62
CA SER A 319 18.22 1.75 -9.79
C SER A 319 19.12 2.18 -8.63
N PHE A 320 18.95 1.54 -7.49
CA PHE A 320 19.83 1.69 -6.33
C PHE A 320 20.14 0.32 -5.71
N ASP A 321 21.42 -0.03 -5.65
CA ASP A 321 21.93 -1.21 -4.94
C ASP A 321 22.32 -0.81 -3.52
N ILE A 322 21.55 -1.20 -2.52
CA ILE A 322 21.81 -0.84 -1.11
C ILE A 322 23.07 -1.47 -0.51
N ASN A 323 23.60 -2.54 -1.10
CA ASN A 323 24.79 -3.22 -0.59
C ASN A 323 26.06 -2.57 -1.15
N ARG A 324 26.05 -2.28 -2.47
CA ARG A 324 27.15 -1.61 -3.15
C ARG A 324 27.07 -0.09 -3.05
N ARG A 325 25.91 0.45 -2.64
CA ARG A 325 25.56 1.86 -2.58
C ARG A 325 25.71 2.57 -3.92
N ILE A 326 25.38 1.85 -5.00
CA ILE A 326 25.48 2.35 -6.37
C ILE A 326 24.10 2.80 -6.81
N PHE A 327 23.98 4.09 -7.14
CA PHE A 327 22.79 4.68 -7.74
C PHE A 327 23.04 4.95 -9.21
N ILE A 328 22.08 4.60 -10.06
CA ILE A 328 22.11 4.88 -11.50
C ILE A 328 20.75 5.45 -11.89
N TYR A 329 20.78 6.57 -12.62
CA TYR A 329 19.60 7.24 -13.12
C TYR A 329 19.80 7.69 -14.56
N GLU A 330 18.77 7.52 -15.38
CA GLU A 330 18.73 7.98 -16.76
C GLU A 330 17.44 8.77 -17.02
N PHE A 331 17.56 9.85 -17.77
CA PHE A 331 16.43 10.66 -18.21
C PHE A 331 16.67 11.21 -19.62
N ARG A 332 15.57 11.45 -20.34
CA ARG A 332 15.55 12.22 -21.59
C ARG A 332 15.25 13.67 -21.23
N HIS A 333 16.07 14.62 -21.66
CA HIS A 333 15.79 16.02 -21.33
C HIS A 333 14.60 16.58 -22.12
N ASP A 334 13.93 17.57 -21.53
CA ASP A 334 12.99 18.42 -22.25
C ASP A 334 13.68 19.77 -22.54
N PRO A 335 13.91 20.15 -23.82
CA PRO A 335 14.57 21.41 -24.17
C PRO A 335 13.87 22.67 -23.64
N ALA A 336 12.58 22.59 -23.32
CA ALA A 336 11.84 23.70 -22.73
C ALA A 336 12.19 23.94 -21.26
N ILE A 337 12.73 22.94 -20.56
CA ILE A 337 13.07 23.03 -19.13
C ILE A 337 14.51 23.55 -18.99
N GLN A 338 14.65 24.75 -18.42
CA GLN A 338 15.96 25.37 -18.15
C GLN A 338 16.49 25.08 -16.73
N ALA A 339 15.62 24.60 -15.84
CA ALA A 339 16.00 24.24 -14.48
C ALA A 339 16.83 22.94 -14.48
N PRO A 340 17.79 22.77 -13.56
CA PRO A 340 18.61 21.56 -13.50
C PRO A 340 17.83 20.35 -12.96
N THR A 341 18.34 19.15 -13.24
CA THR A 341 17.93 17.93 -12.52
C THR A 341 18.52 17.98 -11.10
N VAL A 342 17.70 17.70 -10.09
CA VAL A 342 18.08 17.73 -8.67
C VAL A 342 17.88 16.34 -8.07
N ILE A 343 18.94 15.77 -7.51
CA ILE A 343 18.95 14.43 -6.94
C ILE A 343 19.23 14.55 -5.44
N PHE A 344 18.40 13.93 -4.62
CA PHE A 344 18.71 13.69 -3.22
C PHE A 344 19.77 12.59 -3.11
N VAL A 345 20.83 12.85 -2.35
CA VAL A 345 21.94 11.92 -2.11
C VAL A 345 22.21 11.87 -0.61
N PRO A 346 21.63 10.91 0.12
CA PRO A 346 21.65 10.91 1.58
C PRO A 346 23.03 10.55 2.15
N ASP A 347 23.51 11.31 3.14
CA ASP A 347 24.74 10.96 3.88
C ASP A 347 24.60 9.63 4.62
N TYR A 348 23.37 9.20 4.94
CA TYR A 348 23.11 7.87 5.48
C TYR A 348 23.74 6.76 4.62
N GLN A 349 23.66 6.91 3.29
CA GLN A 349 24.28 5.97 2.35
C GLN A 349 25.74 6.33 2.10
N TYR A 350 26.08 7.61 2.11
CA TYR A 350 27.40 8.13 1.72
C TYR A 350 28.10 8.93 2.83
N PRO A 351 28.36 8.34 4.03
CA PRO A 351 28.87 9.09 5.18
C PRO A 351 30.27 9.67 4.95
N ASN A 352 31.07 9.02 4.08
CA ASN A 352 32.41 9.46 3.70
C ASN A 352 32.40 10.26 2.37
N GLY A 353 31.22 10.67 1.91
CA GLY A 353 31.01 11.25 0.59
C GLY A 353 30.87 10.20 -0.52
N TYR A 354 30.75 10.70 -1.74
CA TYR A 354 30.51 9.93 -2.95
C TYR A 354 31.20 10.55 -4.15
N ASP A 355 31.34 9.74 -5.20
CA ASP A 355 31.75 10.18 -6.52
C ASP A 355 30.57 10.12 -7.47
N ALA A 356 30.44 11.14 -8.32
CA ALA A 356 29.39 11.24 -9.32
C ALA A 356 30.01 11.26 -10.71
N TRP A 357 29.67 10.25 -11.51
CA TRP A 357 29.91 10.26 -12.95
C TRP A 357 28.65 10.74 -13.67
N ILE A 358 28.82 11.70 -14.57
CA ILE A 358 27.76 12.26 -15.41
C ILE A 358 28.12 12.05 -16.88
N SER A 359 27.10 11.88 -17.72
CA SER A 359 27.29 11.59 -19.15
C SER A 359 27.84 12.77 -19.95
N ASP A 360 27.58 13.99 -19.49
CA ASP A 360 27.93 15.28 -20.11
C ASP A 360 27.71 16.41 -19.10
N GLY A 361 27.97 17.66 -19.49
CA GLY A 361 27.65 18.83 -18.67
C GLY A 361 28.47 18.95 -17.39
N ASP A 362 27.86 19.52 -16.36
CA ASP A 362 28.46 19.72 -15.03
C ASP A 362 27.51 19.27 -13.91
N CYS A 363 28.10 18.94 -12.76
CA CYS A 363 27.34 18.70 -11.55
C CYS A 363 27.94 19.46 -10.36
N GLU A 364 27.06 19.86 -9.46
CA GLU A 364 27.37 20.59 -8.23
C GLU A 364 26.87 19.75 -7.05
N ILE A 365 27.80 19.37 -6.17
CA ILE A 365 27.49 18.62 -4.95
C ILE A 365 27.25 19.62 -3.82
N ARG A 366 26.04 19.66 -3.28
CA ARG A 366 25.67 20.47 -2.12
C ARG A 366 25.48 19.55 -0.93
N LYS A 367 26.59 19.31 -0.21
CA LYS A 367 26.66 18.31 0.85
C LYS A 367 25.68 18.59 2.00
N GLU A 368 25.61 19.84 2.46
CA GLU A 368 24.76 20.24 3.59
C GLU A 368 23.26 20.07 3.29
N GLU A 369 22.87 20.25 2.03
CA GLU A 369 21.50 20.04 1.54
C GLU A 369 21.23 18.58 1.15
N GLN A 370 22.25 17.71 1.16
CA GLN A 370 22.20 16.33 0.67
C GLN A 370 21.66 16.23 -0.76
N ILE A 371 22.08 17.15 -1.65
CA ILE A 371 21.69 17.11 -3.06
C ILE A 371 22.86 17.18 -4.03
N LEU A 372 22.65 16.58 -5.19
CA LEU A 372 23.44 16.78 -6.40
C LEU A 372 22.59 17.52 -7.43
N VAL A 373 23.09 18.65 -7.91
CA VAL A 373 22.47 19.44 -8.98
C VAL A 373 23.20 19.13 -10.28
N TYR A 374 22.47 18.64 -11.29
CA TYR A 374 23.01 18.24 -12.58
C TYR A 374 22.52 19.13 -13.71
N ARG A 375 23.46 19.75 -14.43
CA ARG A 375 23.21 20.58 -15.61
C ARG A 375 23.71 19.85 -16.85
N HIS A 376 22.78 19.29 -17.61
CA HIS A 376 23.11 18.59 -18.83
C HIS A 376 23.38 19.56 -19.99
N THR A 377 24.02 19.05 -21.06
CA THR A 377 24.15 19.78 -22.32
C THR A 377 23.06 19.36 -23.30
N ASN A 378 22.90 20.09 -24.41
CA ASN A 378 21.99 19.72 -25.49
C ASN A 378 22.68 18.86 -26.57
N ARG A 379 23.87 18.31 -26.31
CA ARG A 379 24.64 17.52 -27.29
C ARG A 379 24.13 16.09 -27.46
N ARG A 380 23.23 15.66 -26.58
CA ARG A 380 22.60 14.34 -26.59
C ARG A 380 21.20 14.45 -26.01
N GLU A 381 20.33 13.52 -26.39
CA GLU A 381 18.95 13.48 -25.94
C GLU A 381 18.81 12.84 -24.54
N THR A 382 19.57 11.78 -24.28
CA THR A 382 19.52 11.03 -23.02
C THR A 382 20.76 11.27 -22.18
N HIS A 383 20.55 11.46 -20.88
CA HIS A 383 21.60 11.70 -19.90
C HIS A 383 21.60 10.60 -18.85
N ARG A 384 22.80 10.32 -18.32
CA ARG A 384 23.02 9.28 -17.32
C ARG A 384 23.88 9.80 -16.19
N ILE A 385 23.50 9.43 -14.98
CA ILE A 385 24.22 9.74 -13.75
C ILE A 385 24.48 8.43 -13.03
N ARG A 386 25.69 8.30 -12.48
CA ARG A 386 26.09 7.19 -11.63
C ARG A 386 26.75 7.73 -10.38
N ILE A 387 26.24 7.37 -9.22
CA ILE A 387 26.79 7.74 -7.91
C ILE A 387 27.33 6.50 -7.22
N THR A 388 28.56 6.56 -6.71
CA THR A 388 29.25 5.48 -6.00
C THR A 388 29.88 5.98 -4.71
N PRO A 389 29.98 5.14 -3.65
CA PRO A 389 30.73 5.52 -2.46
C PRO A 389 32.22 5.73 -2.78
N ARG A 390 32.89 6.60 -2.00
CA ARG A 390 34.34 6.80 -2.03
C ARG A 390 35.11 5.71 -1.29
#